data_AF-A0A3E4TKM8-F1
#
_entry.id   AF-A0A3E4TKM8-F1
#
_cell.length_a   1.000
_cell.length_b   1.000
_cell.length_c   1.000
_cell.angle_alpha   90.00
_cell.angle_beta   90.00
_cell.angle_gamma   90.00
#
_symmetry.space_group_name_H-M   'P 1'
#
loop_
_entity.id
_entity.type
_entity.pdbx_description
1 polymer ?
#
loop_
_entity_poly.entity_id
_entity_poly.type
_entity_poly.pdbx_seq_one_letter_code
_entity_poly.pdbx_strand_id
1 'polypeptide(L)'
;MKKYSLKKHVAILLAALMAINTNISAFAQNNYDSTAIQSENAPSGSVIITENGVTINGVYYTKAEFTNLLNQAVEVSNSEDNGIQTRSPIAAGVYFIPGIGEVAIAATGAIVVAGVAVVAGTWLYNTITEWLSNSQARTIAKIRAKIPSRLRKENGDVDLGKFNEKVGGKNSYKEKGGWTIDKDTAGHGGRKWKLKDKAGNRVASLGENGEVLAK
;
A
#
# COMPACT_ATOMS: atom_id res chain seq x y z
N MET A 1 29.91 67.12 21.44
CA MET A 1 29.33 65.75 21.38
C MET A 1 29.11 65.38 19.91
N LYS A 2 29.90 64.45 19.38
CA LYS A 2 29.77 63.97 17.99
C LYS A 2 28.52 63.08 17.89
N LYS A 3 27.49 63.55 17.20
CA LYS A 3 26.32 62.75 16.80
C LYS A 3 26.78 61.75 15.72
N TYR A 4 27.40 60.66 16.15
CA TYR A 4 27.73 59.56 15.24
C TYR A 4 26.46 58.89 14.75
N SER A 5 26.48 58.56 13.47
CA SER A 5 25.35 58.22 12.62
C SER A 5 24.62 56.96 13.06
N LEU A 6 23.50 57.15 13.77
CA LEU A 6 22.49 56.11 14.01
C LEU A 6 22.05 55.44 12.69
N LYS A 7 22.01 56.22 11.60
CA LYS A 7 21.68 55.75 10.23
C LYS A 7 22.61 54.66 9.69
N LYS A 8 23.91 54.68 10.02
CA LYS A 8 24.85 53.63 9.55
C LYS A 8 24.63 52.31 10.29
N HIS A 9 24.28 52.37 11.57
CA HIS A 9 24.07 51.17 12.39
C HIS A 9 22.72 50.51 12.08
N VAL A 10 21.68 51.30 11.80
CA VAL A 10 20.39 50.77 11.32
C VAL A 10 20.53 50.10 9.95
N ALA A 11 21.30 50.67 9.04
CA ALA A 11 21.52 50.07 7.72
C ALA A 11 22.30 48.74 7.79
N ILE A 12 23.29 48.63 8.68
CA ILE A 12 24.05 47.38 8.89
C ILE A 12 23.17 46.31 9.56
N LEU A 13 22.31 46.71 10.52
CA LEU A 13 21.36 45.78 11.16
C LEU A 13 20.33 45.22 10.16
N LEU A 14 19.84 46.06 9.23
CA LEU A 14 18.90 45.63 8.19
C LEU A 14 19.53 44.65 7.18
N ALA A 15 20.79 44.89 6.80
CA ALA A 15 21.54 43.99 5.91
C ALA A 15 21.84 42.63 6.57
N ALA A 16 22.10 42.60 7.88
CA ALA A 16 22.32 41.36 8.62
C ALA A 16 21.03 40.52 8.75
N LEU A 17 19.85 41.14 8.83
CA LEU A 17 18.56 40.46 8.90
C LEU A 17 18.13 39.82 7.57
N MET A 18 18.52 40.40 6.42
CA MET A 18 18.23 39.79 5.10
C MET A 18 19.09 38.54 4.82
N ALA A 19 20.20 38.33 5.53
CA ALA A 19 21.09 37.19 5.33
C ALA A 19 20.64 35.89 6.05
N ILE A 20 19.55 35.92 6.83
CA ILE A 20 19.12 34.77 7.65
C ILE A 20 17.96 33.97 7.00
N ASN A 21 17.43 34.41 5.86
CA ASN A 21 16.24 33.80 5.21
C ASN A 21 16.51 33.14 3.84
N THR A 22 17.56 32.33 3.71
CA THR A 22 17.74 31.46 2.52
C THR A 22 17.75 29.97 2.84
N ASN A 23 16.99 29.55 3.84
CA ASN A 23 16.58 28.14 3.98
C ASN A 23 15.13 27.98 3.49
N ILE A 24 14.84 28.44 2.27
CA ILE A 24 13.76 27.83 1.51
C ILE A 24 14.43 26.70 0.76
N SER A 25 14.15 25.45 1.17
CA SER A 25 14.46 24.30 0.34
C SER A 25 13.70 24.48 -0.98
N ALA A 26 14.40 24.93 -2.01
CA ALA A 26 13.88 24.89 -3.36
C ALA A 26 13.72 23.40 -3.72
N PHE A 27 12.48 22.92 -3.80
CA PHE A 27 12.20 21.72 -4.58
C PHE A 27 12.48 22.10 -6.03
N ALA A 28 13.64 21.72 -6.54
CA ALA A 28 13.94 21.80 -7.95
C ALA A 28 12.88 20.99 -8.71
N GLN A 29 12.06 21.66 -9.51
CA GLN A 29 11.27 21.01 -10.55
C GLN A 29 12.27 20.54 -11.61
N ASN A 30 12.81 19.33 -11.42
CA ASN A 30 13.68 18.71 -12.40
C ASN A 30 12.82 18.21 -13.56
N ASN A 31 12.98 18.89 -14.70
CA ASN A 31 12.72 18.27 -15.98
C ASN A 31 13.55 16.98 -16.07
N TYR A 32 12.90 15.94 -16.60
CA TYR A 32 13.45 14.61 -16.89
C TYR A 32 14.98 14.59 -17.10
N ASP A 33 15.71 14.08 -16.10
CA ASP A 33 16.82 13.16 -16.37
C ASP A 33 17.10 12.27 -15.16
N SER A 34 17.43 11.02 -15.45
CA SER A 34 17.61 9.94 -14.49
C SER A 34 19.02 9.99 -13.87
N THR A 35 19.12 10.08 -12.55
CA THR A 35 20.35 9.66 -11.85
C THR A 35 20.01 8.85 -10.61
N ALA A 36 20.49 7.61 -10.65
CA ALA A 36 20.33 6.55 -9.67
C ALA A 36 20.84 6.93 -8.27
N ILE A 37 20.06 6.57 -7.25
CA ILE A 37 20.62 6.20 -5.95
C ILE A 37 20.74 4.67 -5.97
N GLN A 38 21.95 4.19 -6.21
CA GLN A 38 22.26 2.77 -6.13
C GLN A 38 22.22 2.33 -4.66
N SER A 39 21.20 1.54 -4.32
CA SER A 39 21.28 0.57 -3.23
C SER A 39 21.62 -0.75 -3.88
N GLU A 40 22.79 -1.29 -3.58
CA GLU A 40 23.20 -2.60 -4.10
C GLU A 40 22.21 -3.67 -3.62
N ASN A 41 21.58 -4.34 -4.58
CA ASN A 41 20.59 -5.43 -4.46
C ASN A 41 19.11 -5.05 -4.22
N ALA A 42 18.55 -4.17 -5.06
CA ALA A 42 17.11 -4.20 -5.38
C ALA A 42 16.93 -4.08 -6.90
N PRO A 43 16.09 -4.89 -7.57
CA PRO A 43 15.82 -4.70 -8.98
C PRO A 43 15.25 -3.30 -9.16
N SER A 44 15.92 -2.47 -9.96
CA SER A 44 15.53 -1.08 -10.19
C SER A 44 14.13 -1.05 -10.78
N GLY A 45 13.13 -0.78 -9.94
CA GLY A 45 11.78 -0.59 -10.43
C GLY A 45 11.72 0.66 -11.29
N SER A 46 10.94 0.63 -12.36
CA SER A 46 10.69 1.81 -13.20
C SER A 46 9.23 2.19 -13.07
N VAL A 47 8.93 3.40 -12.61
CA VAL A 47 7.56 3.93 -12.53
C VAL A 47 7.47 5.17 -13.40
N ILE A 48 6.65 5.11 -14.45
CA ILE A 48 6.37 6.24 -15.35
C ILE A 48 4.88 6.57 -15.22
N ILE A 49 4.58 7.78 -14.74
CA ILE A 49 3.23 8.24 -14.51
C ILE A 49 2.82 9.15 -15.67
N THR A 50 1.69 8.85 -16.30
CA THR A 50 1.09 9.65 -17.37
C THR A 50 -0.30 10.12 -16.94
N GLU A 51 -0.93 10.99 -17.73
CA GLU A 51 -2.31 11.43 -17.45
C GLU A 51 -3.35 10.31 -17.52
N ASN A 52 -3.07 9.22 -18.25
CA ASN A 52 -4.04 8.14 -18.51
C ASN A 52 -3.77 6.86 -17.71
N GLY A 53 -2.56 6.70 -17.17
CA GLY A 53 -2.15 5.49 -16.49
C GLY A 53 -0.71 5.54 -15.96
N VAL A 54 -0.23 4.39 -15.52
CA VAL A 54 1.11 4.21 -14.95
C VAL A 54 1.76 3.00 -15.59
N THR A 55 3.02 3.15 -16.00
CA THR A 55 3.86 2.01 -16.37
C THR A 55 4.73 1.64 -15.18
N ILE A 56 4.63 0.40 -14.70
CA ILE A 56 5.43 -0.15 -13.60
C ILE A 56 6.21 -1.34 -14.15
N ASN A 57 7.53 -1.28 -14.08
CA ASN A 57 8.44 -2.33 -14.56
C ASN A 57 8.15 -2.77 -16.01
N GLY A 58 7.85 -1.81 -16.88
CA GLY A 58 7.54 -2.06 -18.30
C GLY A 58 6.10 -2.47 -18.61
N VAL A 59 5.26 -2.69 -17.60
CA VAL A 59 3.83 -3.03 -17.79
C VAL A 59 2.96 -1.79 -17.58
N TYR A 60 2.14 -1.47 -18.57
CA TYR A 60 1.20 -0.35 -18.50
C TYR A 60 -0.11 -0.76 -17.84
N TYR A 61 -0.59 0.09 -16.93
CA TYR A 61 -1.89 -0.01 -16.29
C TYR A 61 -2.64 1.31 -16.50
N THR A 62 -3.87 1.24 -16.99
CA THR A 62 -4.81 2.35 -16.91
C THR A 62 -5.11 2.69 -15.45
N LYS A 63 -5.63 3.89 -15.19
CA LYS A 63 -6.08 4.28 -13.84
C LYS A 63 -7.04 3.27 -13.22
N ALA A 64 -7.99 2.75 -14.01
CA ALA A 64 -8.98 1.79 -13.56
C ALA A 64 -8.36 0.43 -13.21
N GLU A 65 -7.45 -0.07 -14.06
CA GLU A 65 -6.73 -1.32 -13.81
C GLU A 65 -5.87 -1.23 -12.56
N PHE A 66 -5.10 -0.14 -12.41
CA PHE A 66 -4.30 0.09 -11.21
C PHE A 66 -5.17 0.12 -9.94
N THR A 67 -6.30 0.84 -9.99
CA THR A 67 -7.23 0.93 -8.85
C THR A 67 -7.83 -0.43 -8.49
N ASN A 68 -8.17 -1.24 -9.49
CA ASN A 68 -8.68 -2.60 -9.28
C ASN A 68 -7.62 -3.50 -8.62
N LEU A 69 -6.37 -3.44 -9.09
CA LEU A 69 -5.26 -4.17 -8.47
C LEU A 69 -4.99 -3.68 -7.04
N LEU A 70 -5.05 -2.37 -6.79
CA LEU A 70 -4.90 -1.82 -5.45
C LEU A 70 -5.99 -2.34 -4.49
N ASN A 71 -7.22 -2.54 -4.96
CA ASN A 71 -8.28 -3.18 -4.19
C ASN A 71 -8.04 -4.68 -3.91
N GLN A 72 -7.03 -5.28 -4.54
CA GLN A 72 -6.56 -6.65 -4.32
C GLN A 72 -5.39 -6.72 -3.35
N ALA A 73 -4.96 -5.59 -2.78
CA ALA A 73 -3.82 -5.52 -1.88
C ALA A 73 -3.95 -6.44 -0.66
N VAL A 74 -2.78 -6.88 -0.18
CA VAL A 74 -2.57 -7.68 1.02
C VAL A 74 -1.61 -6.90 1.92
N GLU A 75 -1.94 -6.74 3.19
CA GLU A 75 -1.00 -6.13 4.13
C GLU A 75 0.21 -7.07 4.31
N VAL A 76 1.40 -6.54 4.08
CA VAL A 76 2.65 -7.21 4.43
C VAL A 76 2.89 -6.91 5.90
N SER A 77 2.71 -7.93 6.74
CA SER A 77 3.10 -7.82 8.14
C SER A 77 4.61 -7.71 8.20
N ASN A 78 5.13 -6.75 8.97
CA ASN A 78 6.55 -6.75 9.38
C ASN A 78 6.77 -7.95 10.31
N SER A 79 6.84 -9.15 9.74
CA SER A 79 7.51 -10.27 10.37
C SER A 79 9.00 -9.99 10.21
N GLU A 80 9.73 -9.99 11.32
CA GLU A 80 11.18 -9.71 11.41
C GLU A 80 12.08 -10.65 10.57
N ASP A 81 11.50 -11.44 9.66
CA ASP A 81 12.13 -12.59 9.01
C ASP A 81 12.13 -12.54 7.46
N ASN A 82 11.70 -11.42 6.86
CA ASN A 82 12.00 -11.14 5.45
C ASN A 82 12.95 -9.96 5.41
N GLY A 83 14.22 -10.21 5.08
CA GLY A 83 15.38 -9.30 5.17
C GLY A 83 15.34 -7.98 4.38
N ILE A 84 14.16 -7.40 4.17
CA ILE A 84 13.97 -6.04 3.68
C ILE A 84 14.04 -5.11 4.89
N GLN A 85 15.26 -4.70 5.25
CA GLN A 85 15.45 -3.61 6.19
C GLN A 85 15.05 -2.29 5.53
N THR A 86 13.78 -1.92 5.64
CA THR A 86 13.33 -0.57 5.29
C THR A 86 13.93 0.42 6.28
N ARG A 87 14.99 1.13 5.86
CA ARG A 87 15.76 2.12 6.64
C ARG A 87 14.98 3.42 6.96
N SER A 88 13.66 3.36 7.04
CA SER A 88 12.80 4.48 7.42
C SER A 88 11.68 3.98 8.32
N PRO A 89 11.26 4.75 9.34
CA PRO A 89 10.12 4.39 10.17
C PRO A 89 8.84 4.42 9.32
N ILE A 90 8.48 3.26 8.75
CA ILE A 90 7.20 3.01 8.11
C ILE A 90 6.15 2.97 9.21
N ALA A 91 5.34 4.01 9.34
CA ALA A 91 4.26 4.03 10.32
C ALA A 91 2.90 3.59 9.75
N ALA A 92 2.72 3.69 8.42
CA ALA A 92 1.41 3.44 7.79
C ALA A 92 1.22 2.01 7.27
N GLY A 93 2.31 1.27 7.03
CA GLY A 93 2.31 -0.13 6.61
C GLY A 93 2.92 -0.35 5.23
N VAL A 94 3.17 -1.63 4.91
CA VAL A 94 3.59 -2.11 3.59
C VAL A 94 2.46 -2.98 3.04
N TYR A 95 2.11 -2.80 1.77
CA TYR A 95 1.05 -3.53 1.09
C TYR A 95 1.59 -4.18 -0.17
N PHE A 96 1.32 -5.46 -0.37
CA PHE A 96 1.62 -6.16 -1.61
C PHE A 96 0.40 -6.13 -2.52
N ILE A 97 0.58 -5.62 -3.74
CA ILE A 97 -0.43 -5.59 -4.79
C ILE A 97 -0.09 -6.67 -5.82
N PRO A 98 -0.96 -7.68 -6.04
CA PRO A 98 -0.76 -8.66 -7.09
C PRO A 98 -0.50 -8.02 -8.46
N GLY A 99 0.52 -8.52 -9.16
CA GLY A 99 0.93 -8.01 -10.48
C GLY A 99 1.77 -6.72 -10.46
N ILE A 100 1.71 -5.90 -9.41
CA ILE A 100 2.47 -4.65 -9.29
C ILE A 100 3.67 -4.79 -8.33
N GLY A 101 3.50 -5.50 -7.22
CA GLY A 101 4.51 -5.64 -6.17
C GLY A 101 4.19 -4.80 -4.93
N GLU A 102 5.23 -4.45 -4.18
CA GLU A 102 5.10 -3.77 -2.89
C GLU A 102 4.86 -2.26 -3.03
N VAL A 103 3.97 -1.75 -2.19
CA VAL A 103 3.70 -0.33 -1.96
C VAL A 103 3.93 -0.03 -0.48
N ALA A 104 4.89 0.84 -0.19
CA ALA A 104 5.25 1.23 1.17
C ALA A 104 4.90 2.69 1.43
N ILE A 105 4.41 2.99 2.65
CA ILE A 105 4.05 4.36 3.04
C ILE A 105 4.78 4.78 4.32
N ALA A 106 5.57 5.84 4.22
CA ALA A 106 6.25 6.44 5.35
C ALA A 106 5.29 7.25 6.23
N ALA A 107 5.63 7.40 7.51
CA ALA A 107 4.86 8.21 8.47
C ALA A 107 4.62 9.66 8.00
N THR A 108 5.54 10.17 7.19
CA THR A 108 5.55 11.54 6.64
C THR A 108 4.73 11.70 5.37
N GLY A 109 4.02 10.64 4.92
CA GLY A 109 3.20 10.66 3.71
C GLY A 109 3.97 10.32 2.42
N ALA A 110 5.25 9.96 2.50
CA ALA A 110 5.98 9.48 1.32
C ALA A 110 5.43 8.11 0.89
N ILE A 111 5.13 7.96 -0.40
CA ILE A 111 4.64 6.71 -1.01
C ILE A 111 5.72 6.18 -1.94
N VAL A 112 6.04 4.90 -1.82
CA VAL A 112 6.96 4.17 -2.70
C VAL A 112 6.19 3.03 -3.35
N VAL A 113 6.24 2.94 -4.68
CA VAL A 113 5.62 1.87 -5.48
C VAL A 113 6.72 1.14 -6.23
N ALA A 114 6.82 -0.19 -6.06
CA ALA A 114 7.85 -1.02 -6.70
C ALA A 114 9.28 -0.45 -6.53
N GLY A 115 9.59 0.12 -5.36
CA GLY A 115 10.89 0.73 -5.06
C GLY A 115 11.09 2.16 -5.56
N VAL A 116 10.11 2.76 -6.26
CA VAL A 116 10.18 4.14 -6.77
C VAL A 116 9.30 5.07 -5.96
N ALA A 117 9.85 6.21 -5.53
CA ALA A 117 9.10 7.25 -4.84
C ALA A 117 8.07 7.90 -5.79
N VAL A 118 6.82 8.00 -5.34
CA VAL A 118 5.72 8.62 -6.07
C VAL A 118 5.58 10.08 -5.64
N VAL A 119 5.56 10.98 -6.63
CA VAL A 119 5.44 12.43 -6.39
C VAL A 119 4.04 12.78 -5.87
N ALA A 120 3.99 13.55 -4.79
CA ALA A 120 2.75 14.05 -4.21
C ALA A 120 1.96 14.91 -5.20
N GLY A 121 0.63 14.81 -5.16
CA GLY A 121 -0.28 15.54 -6.07
C GLY A 121 -0.51 14.86 -7.43
N THR A 122 0.27 13.83 -7.78
CA THR A 122 -0.04 13.00 -8.96
C THR A 122 -1.32 12.20 -8.74
N TRP A 123 -1.98 11.79 -9.83
CA TRP A 123 -3.19 10.96 -9.72
C TRP A 123 -2.88 9.63 -8.99
N LEU A 124 -1.71 9.02 -9.25
CA LEU A 124 -1.29 7.78 -8.63
C LEU A 124 -1.16 7.93 -7.11
N TYR A 125 -0.51 9.02 -6.67
CA TYR A 125 -0.40 9.37 -5.25
C TYR A 125 -1.78 9.53 -4.60
N ASN A 126 -2.68 10.27 -5.25
CA ASN A 126 -4.01 10.56 -4.72
C ASN A 126 -4.84 9.27 -4.62
N THR A 127 -4.81 8.42 -5.64
CA THR A 127 -5.52 7.12 -5.64
C THR A 127 -5.05 6.23 -4.49
N ILE A 128 -3.73 6.11 -4.28
CA ILE A 128 -3.18 5.32 -3.17
C ILE A 128 -3.57 5.95 -1.82
N THR A 129 -3.47 7.27 -1.69
CA THR A 129 -3.83 8.00 -0.46
C THR A 129 -5.32 7.83 -0.12
N GLU A 130 -6.20 7.89 -1.11
CA GLU A 130 -7.64 7.70 -0.95
C GLU A 130 -7.95 6.27 -0.50
N TRP A 131 -7.34 5.27 -1.15
CA TRP A 131 -7.47 3.87 -0.76
C TRP A 131 -7.01 3.62 0.69
N LEU A 132 -5.89 4.24 1.10
CA LEU A 132 -5.39 4.15 2.47
C LEU A 132 -6.30 4.84 3.49
N SER A 133 -6.96 5.92 3.08
CA SER A 133 -7.93 6.61 3.93
C SER A 133 -9.20 5.77 4.13
N ASN A 134 -9.47 4.84 3.22
CA ASN A 134 -10.58 3.89 3.33
C ASN A 134 -10.28 2.78 4.37
N SER A 135 -10.92 2.86 5.53
CA SER A 135 -10.74 1.89 6.62
C SER A 135 -11.19 0.47 6.25
N GLN A 136 -12.20 0.33 5.39
CA GLN A 136 -12.69 -0.97 4.93
C GLN A 136 -11.68 -1.63 4.00
N ALA A 137 -11.13 -0.89 3.03
CA ALA A 137 -10.12 -1.40 2.11
C ALA A 137 -8.89 -1.94 2.85
N ARG A 138 -8.38 -1.16 3.82
CA ARG A 138 -7.29 -1.61 4.69
C ARG A 138 -7.69 -2.85 5.49
N THR A 139 -8.88 -2.87 6.08
CA THR A 139 -9.36 -4.04 6.85
C THR A 139 -9.39 -5.31 6.00
N ILE A 140 -9.84 -5.22 4.75
CA ILE A 140 -9.81 -6.34 3.79
C ILE A 140 -8.38 -6.80 3.53
N ALA A 141 -7.45 -5.87 3.27
CA ALA A 141 -6.03 -6.20 3.09
C ALA A 141 -5.43 -6.93 4.31
N LYS A 142 -5.80 -6.51 5.53
CA LYS A 142 -5.42 -7.19 6.78
C LYS A 142 -6.03 -8.59 6.90
N ILE A 143 -7.28 -8.77 6.49
CA ILE A 143 -7.93 -10.08 6.49
C ILE A 143 -7.21 -11.00 5.50
N ARG A 144 -6.92 -10.54 4.29
CA ARG A 144 -6.16 -11.31 3.29
C ARG A 144 -4.77 -11.72 3.77
N ALA A 145 -4.12 -10.88 4.58
CA ALA A 145 -2.83 -11.20 5.19
C ALA A 145 -2.92 -12.36 6.19
N LYS A 146 -4.05 -12.50 6.90
CA LYS A 146 -4.29 -13.61 7.84
C LYS A 146 -4.62 -14.93 7.15
N ILE A 147 -4.98 -14.90 5.87
CA ILE A 147 -5.31 -16.09 5.09
C ILE A 147 -4.00 -16.67 4.52
N PRO A 148 -3.69 -17.94 4.78
CA PRO A 148 -2.49 -18.58 4.23
C PRO A 148 -2.44 -18.48 2.71
N SER A 149 -1.28 -18.12 2.15
CA SER A 149 -1.08 -17.95 0.70
C SER A 149 -1.53 -19.18 -0.11
N ARG A 150 -1.33 -20.40 0.40
CA ARG A 150 -1.79 -21.67 -0.20
C ARG A 150 -3.31 -21.78 -0.41
N LEU A 151 -4.10 -20.96 0.29
CA LEU A 151 -5.57 -20.90 0.20
C LEU A 151 -6.06 -19.68 -0.58
N ARG A 152 -5.15 -18.83 -1.06
CA ARG A 152 -5.50 -17.66 -1.85
C ARG A 152 -5.23 -17.91 -3.33
N LYS A 153 -6.01 -17.26 -4.16
CA LYS A 153 -5.70 -17.01 -5.56
C LYS A 153 -4.64 -15.92 -5.66
N GLU A 154 -4.13 -15.71 -6.87
CA GLU A 154 -3.15 -14.66 -7.17
C GLU A 154 -3.67 -13.26 -6.81
N ASN A 155 -4.97 -13.01 -7.02
CA ASN A 155 -5.64 -11.75 -6.68
C ASN A 155 -5.90 -11.54 -5.17
N GLY A 156 -5.40 -12.44 -4.32
CA GLY A 156 -5.55 -12.36 -2.86
C GLY A 156 -6.88 -12.86 -2.29
N ASP A 157 -7.85 -13.21 -3.13
CA ASP A 157 -9.12 -13.82 -2.69
C ASP A 157 -8.96 -15.31 -2.39
N VAL A 158 -9.97 -15.91 -1.75
CA VAL A 158 -9.90 -17.32 -1.34
C VAL A 158 -10.14 -18.23 -2.53
N ASP A 159 -9.29 -19.23 -2.71
CA ASP A 159 -9.51 -20.31 -3.65
C ASP A 159 -10.48 -21.35 -3.03
N LEU A 160 -11.77 -21.18 -3.32
CA LEU A 160 -12.81 -22.10 -2.85
C LEU A 160 -12.61 -23.54 -3.34
N GLY A 161 -11.91 -23.74 -4.48
CA GLY A 161 -11.63 -25.07 -5.02
C GLY A 161 -10.72 -25.92 -4.12
N LYS A 162 -9.98 -25.29 -3.20
CA LYS A 162 -9.16 -25.99 -2.19
C LYS A 162 -9.99 -26.66 -1.09
N PHE A 163 -11.23 -26.22 -0.88
CA PHE A 163 -12.14 -26.75 0.15
C PHE A 163 -13.01 -27.84 -0.45
N ASN A 164 -12.41 -29.00 -0.72
CA ASN A 164 -13.04 -30.08 -1.47
C ASN A 164 -13.50 -31.26 -0.60
N GLU A 165 -13.26 -31.24 0.72
CA GLU A 165 -13.70 -32.29 1.63
C GLU A 165 -14.96 -31.84 2.38
N LYS A 166 -16.10 -32.51 2.14
CA LYS A 166 -17.34 -32.19 2.86
C LYS A 166 -17.25 -32.58 4.33
N VAL A 167 -17.70 -31.70 5.22
CA VAL A 167 -17.82 -32.02 6.64
C VAL A 167 -19.15 -32.73 6.90
N GLY A 168 -19.09 -33.94 7.47
CA GLY A 168 -20.28 -34.75 7.74
C GLY A 168 -21.34 -34.01 8.55
N GLY A 169 -22.60 -34.09 8.11
CA GLY A 169 -23.74 -33.48 8.80
C GLY A 169 -23.81 -31.95 8.76
N LYS A 170 -22.92 -31.27 8.00
CA LYS A 170 -22.88 -29.80 7.90
C LYS A 170 -22.85 -29.32 6.45
N ASN A 171 -23.30 -28.09 6.24
CA ASN A 171 -23.10 -27.36 4.98
C ASN A 171 -21.73 -26.66 4.96
N SER A 172 -20.70 -27.43 5.27
CA SER A 172 -19.33 -26.95 5.43
C SER A 172 -18.37 -27.82 4.62
N TYR A 173 -17.32 -27.21 4.10
CA TYR A 173 -16.24 -27.89 3.41
C TYR A 173 -14.91 -27.54 4.07
N LYS A 174 -14.00 -28.50 4.13
CA LYS A 174 -12.67 -28.35 4.71
C LYS A 174 -11.60 -28.61 3.65
N GLU A 175 -10.43 -28.04 3.90
CA GLU A 175 -9.21 -28.30 3.15
C GLU A 175 -8.22 -29.09 4.02
N LYS A 176 -7.23 -29.77 3.42
CA LYS A 176 -6.31 -30.70 4.11
C LYS A 176 -5.61 -30.12 5.34
N GLY A 177 -5.33 -28.82 5.34
CA GLY A 177 -4.69 -28.09 6.42
C GLY A 177 -5.63 -27.71 7.57
N GLY A 178 -6.92 -28.06 7.53
CA GLY A 178 -7.88 -27.89 8.63
C GLY A 178 -8.70 -26.61 8.60
N TRP A 179 -8.49 -25.69 7.65
CA TRP A 179 -9.39 -24.56 7.47
C TRP A 179 -10.74 -25.02 6.91
N THR A 180 -11.80 -24.26 7.20
CA THR A 180 -13.14 -24.59 6.68
C THR A 180 -13.84 -23.38 6.07
N ILE A 181 -14.74 -23.65 5.14
CA ILE A 181 -15.76 -22.71 4.68
C ILE A 181 -17.13 -23.23 5.08
N ASP A 182 -17.94 -22.36 5.67
CA ASP A 182 -19.35 -22.63 5.98
C ASP A 182 -20.23 -21.85 5.03
N LYS A 183 -21.29 -22.48 4.50
CA LYS A 183 -22.25 -21.77 3.66
C LYS A 183 -22.95 -20.66 4.46
N ASP A 184 -23.01 -19.46 3.90
CA ASP A 184 -23.76 -18.36 4.49
C ASP A 184 -25.22 -18.40 4.02
N THR A 185 -26.13 -18.49 4.98
CA THR A 185 -27.58 -18.56 4.75
C THR A 185 -28.30 -17.27 5.12
N ALA A 186 -27.59 -16.26 5.63
CA ALA A 186 -28.19 -15.00 6.06
C ALA A 186 -28.56 -14.08 4.88
N GLY A 187 -27.95 -14.26 3.71
CA GLY A 187 -28.35 -13.56 2.47
C GLY A 187 -28.00 -12.06 2.39
N HIS A 188 -27.23 -11.50 3.34
CA HIS A 188 -26.91 -10.08 3.36
C HIS A 188 -25.56 -9.74 2.72
N GLY A 189 -25.56 -8.72 1.84
CA GLY A 189 -24.34 -8.09 1.32
C GLY A 189 -23.50 -8.99 0.41
N GLY A 190 -24.14 -9.87 -0.37
CA GLY A 190 -23.47 -10.76 -1.32
C GLY A 190 -22.67 -11.90 -0.68
N ARG A 191 -22.71 -12.06 0.64
CA ARG A 191 -21.97 -13.10 1.37
C ARG A 191 -22.54 -14.48 1.06
N LYS A 192 -21.69 -15.39 0.61
CA LYS A 192 -22.03 -16.79 0.31
C LYS A 192 -21.30 -17.78 1.19
N TRP A 193 -20.15 -17.41 1.74
CA TRP A 193 -19.35 -18.28 2.59
C TRP A 193 -18.77 -17.55 3.81
N LYS A 194 -18.48 -18.31 4.86
CA LYS A 194 -17.72 -17.87 6.03
C LYS A 194 -16.44 -18.69 6.12
N LEU A 195 -15.29 -18.04 6.00
CA LEU A 195 -13.99 -18.69 6.18
C LEU A 195 -13.67 -18.80 7.67
N LYS A 196 -13.25 -19.99 8.10
CA LYS A 196 -12.80 -20.27 9.46
C LYS A 196 -11.38 -20.83 9.47
N ASP A 197 -10.63 -20.43 10.47
CA ASP A 197 -9.32 -20.99 10.75
C ASP A 197 -9.41 -22.44 11.27
N LYS A 198 -8.26 -23.07 11.50
CA LYS A 198 -8.17 -24.44 12.00
C LYS A 198 -8.79 -24.64 13.38
N ALA A 199 -8.91 -23.56 14.17
CA ALA A 199 -9.53 -23.56 15.49
C ALA A 199 -11.05 -23.32 15.42
N GLY A 200 -11.60 -23.08 14.22
CA GLY A 200 -13.02 -22.83 14.00
C GLY A 200 -13.44 -21.36 14.15
N ASN A 201 -12.49 -20.44 14.37
CA ASN A 201 -12.80 -19.01 14.47
C ASN A 201 -13.03 -18.43 13.08
N ARG A 202 -14.06 -17.59 12.93
CA ARG A 202 -14.31 -16.88 11.66
C ARG A 202 -13.19 -15.87 11.39
N VAL A 203 -12.60 -15.98 10.20
CA VAL A 203 -11.57 -15.05 9.69
C VAL A 203 -12.15 -14.08 8.68
N ALA A 204 -13.08 -14.55 7.82
CA ALA A 204 -13.67 -13.73 6.78
C ALA A 204 -15.10 -14.15 6.41
N SER A 205 -15.82 -13.21 5.80
CA SER A 205 -17.00 -13.40 4.97
C SER A 205 -16.56 -13.35 3.51
N LEU A 206 -17.00 -14.31 2.71
CA LEU A 206 -16.63 -14.40 1.32
C LEU A 206 -17.85 -14.25 0.41
N GLY A 207 -17.61 -13.68 -0.77
CA GLY A 207 -18.52 -13.70 -1.89
C GLY A 207 -18.64 -15.08 -2.52
N GLU A 208 -19.36 -15.16 -3.63
CA GLU A 208 -19.67 -16.41 -4.32
C GLU A 208 -18.44 -17.13 -4.84
N ASN A 209 -17.45 -16.37 -5.33
CA ASN A 209 -16.23 -16.92 -5.93
C ASN A 209 -15.03 -16.83 -4.98
N GLY A 210 -15.27 -16.54 -3.70
CA GLY A 210 -14.24 -16.45 -2.66
C GLY A 210 -13.70 -15.04 -2.42
N GLU A 211 -14.35 -14.01 -2.99
CA GLU A 211 -14.00 -12.60 -2.78
C GLU A 211 -14.01 -12.26 -1.30
N VAL A 212 -12.94 -11.67 -0.76
CA VAL A 212 -12.90 -11.32 0.67
C VAL A 212 -13.66 -10.01 0.91
N LEU A 213 -14.77 -10.07 1.64
CA LEU A 213 -15.69 -8.94 1.78
C LEU A 213 -15.55 -8.18 3.11
N ALA A 214 -15.50 -8.93 4.21
CA ALA A 214 -15.48 -8.39 5.58
C ALA A 214 -15.14 -9.52 6.56
N LYS A 215 -15.03 -9.22 7.86
CA LYS A 215 -15.06 -10.23 8.92
C LYS A 215 -16.48 -10.40 9.47
#